data_AF-A0A2V7XPM3-F1
#
_entry.id   AF-A0A2V7XPM3-F1
#
_cell.length_a   1.000
_cell.length_b   1.000
_cell.length_c   1.000
_cell.angle_alpha   90.00
_cell.angle_beta   90.00
_cell.angle_gamma   90.00
#
_symmetry.space_group_name_H-M   'P 1'
#
loop_
_entity.id
_entity.type
_entity.pdbx_description
1 polymer ?
#
loop_
_entity_poly.entity_id
_entity_poly.type
_entity_poly.pdbx_seq_one_letter_code
_entity_poly.pdbx_strand_id
1 'polypeptide(L)'
;DPKWAMPAIILLAVWKNFGYTMIIFVAALQAVPEELYEAARIDGANPLQQFRHVTLPMLSPTFVFVGIITAIGYLQFFPEPYVMTRGGPVNSTLSVVMLMYEQGFKWWNMGYAAAVAFILFLFIAAATIVQLKAQRSTR
;
A
#
# COMPACT_ATOMS: atom_id res chain seq x y z
N ASP A 1 20.95 7.74 -13.64
CA ASP A 1 20.05 8.16 -14.72
C ASP A 1 18.64 8.32 -14.14
N PRO A 2 17.96 9.48 -14.32
CA PRO A 2 16.59 9.69 -13.85
C PRO A 2 15.61 8.58 -14.29
N LYS A 3 15.84 7.99 -15.47
CA LYS A 3 14.99 6.93 -16.02
C LYS A 3 15.06 5.62 -15.24
N TRP A 4 16.18 5.37 -14.54
CA TRP A 4 16.41 4.11 -13.81
C TRP A 4 16.25 4.25 -12.30
N ALA A 5 16.39 5.47 -11.75
CA ALA A 5 16.28 5.71 -10.32
C ALA A 5 14.89 5.34 -9.75
N MET A 6 13.81 5.82 -10.38
CA MET A 6 12.44 5.53 -9.91
C MET A 6 12.07 4.04 -10.05
N PRO A 7 12.31 3.35 -11.20
CA PRO A 7 12.06 1.92 -11.30
C PRO A 7 12.84 1.06 -10.29
N ALA A 8 14.11 1.38 -10.04
CA ALA A 8 14.91 0.64 -9.06
C ALA A 8 14.33 0.76 -7.63
N ILE A 9 13.88 1.96 -7.26
CA ILE A 9 13.20 2.21 -5.98
C ILE A 9 11.87 1.45 -5.90
N ILE A 10 11.07 1.48 -6.97
CA ILE A 10 9.80 0.75 -7.02
C ILE A 10 10.03 -0.75 -6.83
N LEU A 11 11.02 -1.33 -7.53
CA LEU A 11 11.34 -2.75 -7.41
C LEU A 11 11.76 -3.12 -5.98
N LEU A 12 12.63 -2.31 -5.35
CA LEU A 12 13.02 -2.55 -3.97
C LEU A 12 11.82 -2.43 -3.02
N ALA A 13 10.99 -1.41 -3.20
CA ALA A 13 9.82 -1.19 -2.36
C ALA A 13 8.82 -2.35 -2.48
N VAL A 14 8.55 -2.84 -3.70
CA VAL A 14 7.70 -4.01 -3.92
C VAL A 14 8.28 -5.24 -3.26
N TRP A 15 9.57 -5.53 -3.48
CA TRP A 15 10.24 -6.69 -2.90
C TRP A 15 10.20 -6.68 -1.36
N LYS A 16 10.51 -5.53 -0.75
CA LYS A 16 10.50 -5.35 0.71
C LYS A 16 9.10 -5.58 1.30
N ASN A 17 8.07 -5.02 0.68
CA ASN A 17 6.70 -5.10 1.20
C ASN A 17 6.00 -6.42 0.86
N PHE A 18 6.49 -7.16 -0.15
CA PHE A 18 5.89 -8.40 -0.60
C PHE A 18 5.72 -9.42 0.54
N GLY A 19 6.74 -9.62 1.37
CA GLY A 19 6.69 -10.60 2.47
C GLY A 19 5.59 -10.30 3.49
N TYR A 20 5.45 -9.04 3.89
CA TYR A 20 4.41 -8.62 4.85
C TYR A 20 3.01 -8.79 4.26
N THR A 21 2.80 -8.33 3.03
CA THR A 21 1.52 -8.47 2.33
C THR A 21 1.15 -9.94 2.11
N MET A 22 2.12 -10.79 1.77
CA MET A 22 1.89 -12.23 1.59
C MET A 22 1.38 -12.89 2.86
N ILE A 23 1.96 -12.59 4.03
CA ILE A 23 1.51 -13.15 5.31
C ILE A 23 0.05 -12.79 5.59
N ILE A 24 -0.36 -11.55 5.31
CA ILE A 24 -1.75 -11.11 5.47
C ILE A 24 -2.69 -11.93 4.58
N PHE A 25 -2.34 -12.11 3.30
CA PHE A 25 -3.16 -12.90 2.38
C PHE A 25 -3.21 -14.37 2.75
N VAL A 26 -2.11 -14.96 3.22
CA VAL A 26 -2.08 -16.36 3.69
C VAL A 26 -3.01 -16.54 4.90
N ALA A 27 -2.94 -15.63 5.88
CA ALA A 27 -3.84 -15.67 7.04
C ALA A 27 -5.32 -15.52 6.63
N ALA A 28 -5.61 -14.64 5.68
CA ALA A 28 -6.97 -14.47 5.16
C ALA A 28 -7.46 -15.68 4.37
N LEU A 29 -6.59 -16.33 3.61
CA LEU A 29 -6.90 -17.57 2.89
C LEU A 29 -7.22 -18.72 3.84
N GLN A 30 -6.46 -18.84 4.93
CA GLN A 30 -6.69 -19.86 5.97
C GLN A 30 -8.01 -19.64 6.72
N ALA A 31 -8.53 -18.42 6.73
CA ALA A 31 -9.82 -18.10 7.35
C ALA A 31 -11.03 -18.46 6.47
N VAL A 32 -10.84 -18.86 5.20
CA VAL A 32 -11.93 -19.26 4.32
C VAL A 32 -12.41 -20.67 4.70
N PRO A 33 -13.70 -20.86 5.06
CA PRO A 33 -14.21 -22.17 5.44
C PRO A 33 -14.09 -23.20 4.30
N GLU A 34 -13.59 -24.39 4.61
CA GLU A 34 -13.46 -25.48 3.62
C GLU A 34 -14.81 -25.93 3.05
N GLU A 35 -15.88 -25.85 3.86
CA GLU A 35 -17.25 -26.20 3.48
C GLU A 35 -17.73 -25.47 2.21
N LEU A 36 -17.30 -24.22 1.99
CA LEU A 36 -17.65 -23.45 0.79
C LEU A 36 -17.02 -24.06 -0.47
N TYR A 37 -15.80 -24.59 -0.37
CA TYR A 37 -15.16 -25.29 -1.48
C TYR A 37 -15.81 -26.66 -1.72
N GLU A 38 -16.21 -27.36 -0.66
CA GLU A 38 -16.91 -28.63 -0.78
C GLU A 38 -18.26 -28.49 -1.48
N ALA A 39 -19.05 -27.50 -1.07
CA ALA A 39 -20.31 -27.16 -1.71
C ALA A 39 -20.11 -26.81 -3.20
N ALA A 40 -19.12 -25.96 -3.50
CA ALA A 40 -18.81 -25.61 -4.89
C ALA A 40 -18.39 -26.84 -5.73
N ARG A 41 -17.65 -27.81 -5.16
CA ARG A 41 -17.32 -29.07 -5.85
C ARG A 41 -18.56 -29.91 -6.12
N ILE A 42 -19.49 -30.00 -5.16
CA ILE A 42 -20.76 -30.74 -5.32
C ILE A 42 -21.60 -30.11 -6.43
N ASP A 43 -21.60 -28.79 -6.54
CA ASP A 43 -22.25 -28.02 -7.61
C ASP A 43 -21.51 -28.10 -8.97
N GLY A 44 -20.42 -28.87 -9.06
CA GLY A 44 -19.66 -29.09 -10.30
C GLY A 44 -18.71 -27.94 -10.66
N ALA A 45 -18.39 -27.04 -9.72
CA ALA A 45 -17.50 -25.91 -9.98
C ALA A 45 -16.05 -26.35 -10.17
N ASN A 46 -15.44 -25.93 -11.27
CA ASN A 46 -14.02 -26.15 -11.54
C ASN A 46 -13.12 -25.22 -10.68
N PRO A 47 -11.79 -25.45 -10.59
CA PRO A 47 -10.90 -24.67 -9.73
C PRO A 47 -10.90 -23.15 -10.01
N LEU A 48 -11.06 -22.73 -11.27
CA LEU A 48 -11.11 -21.31 -11.63
C LEU A 48 -12.43 -20.66 -11.18
N GLN A 49 -13.54 -21.40 -11.26
CA GLN A 49 -14.84 -20.98 -10.74
C GLN A 49 -14.82 -20.87 -9.22
N GLN A 50 -14.19 -21.83 -8.52
CA GLN A 50 -13.99 -21.77 -7.07
C GLN A 50 -13.14 -20.55 -6.69
N PHE A 51 -12.03 -20.30 -7.39
CA PHE A 51 -11.22 -19.11 -7.13
C PHE A 51 -12.03 -17.80 -7.31
N ARG A 52 -12.77 -17.67 -8.42
CA ARG A 52 -13.48 -16.42 -8.74
C ARG A 52 -14.73 -16.19 -7.88
N HIS A 53 -15.44 -17.24 -7.47
CA HIS A 53 -16.73 -17.12 -6.77
C HIS A 53 -16.67 -17.46 -5.28
N VAL A 54 -15.63 -18.17 -4.81
CA VAL A 54 -15.44 -18.49 -3.39
C VAL A 54 -14.24 -17.70 -2.85
N THR A 55 -13.05 -17.91 -3.40
CA THR A 55 -11.81 -17.31 -2.84
C THR A 55 -11.77 -15.79 -2.96
N LEU A 56 -11.98 -15.26 -4.17
CA LEU A 56 -11.84 -13.83 -4.47
C LEU A 56 -12.87 -12.97 -3.68
N PRO A 57 -14.16 -13.33 -3.60
CA PRO A 57 -15.12 -12.58 -2.80
C PRO A 57 -14.82 -12.64 -1.30
N MET A 58 -14.42 -13.80 -0.78
CA MET A 58 -14.04 -13.97 0.63
C MET A 58 -12.79 -13.16 1.01
N LEU A 59 -11.86 -12.96 0.06
CA LEU A 59 -10.68 -12.13 0.25
C LEU A 59 -10.92 -10.62 0.02
N SER A 60 -12.09 -10.21 -0.48
CA SER A 60 -12.39 -8.79 -0.77
C SER A 60 -12.07 -7.83 0.40
N PRO A 61 -12.45 -8.14 1.66
CA PRO A 61 -12.10 -7.29 2.80
C PRO A 61 -10.59 -7.15 3.01
N THR A 62 -9.84 -8.22 2.74
CA THR A 62 -8.37 -8.25 2.86
C THR A 62 -7.71 -7.41 1.79
N PHE A 63 -8.17 -7.49 0.53
CA PHE A 63 -7.68 -6.62 -0.55
C PHE A 63 -7.85 -5.14 -0.22
N VAL A 64 -9.01 -4.76 0.32
CA VAL A 64 -9.27 -3.39 0.74
C VAL A 64 -8.33 -2.98 1.87
N PHE A 65 -8.20 -3.81 2.90
CA PHE A 65 -7.32 -3.54 4.04
C PHE A 65 -5.85 -3.36 3.62
N VAL A 66 -5.32 -4.30 2.83
CA VAL A 66 -3.97 -4.21 2.27
C VAL A 66 -3.82 -2.96 1.40
N GLY A 67 -4.81 -2.66 0.57
CA GLY A 67 -4.83 -1.45 -0.27
C GLY A 67 -4.75 -0.16 0.54
N ILE A 68 -5.45 -0.09 1.67
CA ILE A 68 -5.39 1.07 2.59
C ILE A 68 -3.98 1.20 3.18
N ILE A 69 -3.47 0.16 3.81
CA ILE A 69 -2.16 0.21 4.50
C ILE A 69 -1.03 0.52 3.50
N THR A 70 -1.06 -0.11 2.32
CA THR A 70 -0.04 0.13 1.30
C THR A 70 -0.14 1.54 0.74
N ALA A 71 -1.33 2.07 0.48
CA ALA A 71 -1.51 3.45 0.03
C ALA A 71 -0.97 4.47 1.06
N ILE A 72 -1.28 4.27 2.35
CA ILE A 72 -0.75 5.11 3.43
C ILE A 72 0.78 5.03 3.46
N GLY A 73 1.33 3.82 3.38
CA GLY A 73 2.78 3.59 3.37
C GLY A 73 3.49 4.30 2.21
N TYR A 74 2.92 4.27 1.00
CA TYR A 74 3.49 4.95 -0.16
C TYR A 74 3.31 6.48 -0.11
N LEU A 75 2.27 7.00 0.53
CA LEU A 75 2.17 8.45 0.82
C LEU A 75 3.24 8.91 1.82
N GLN A 76 3.65 8.02 2.72
CA GLN A 76 4.70 8.26 3.72
C GLN A 76 6.10 7.77 3.29
N PHE A 77 6.28 7.52 1.99
CA PHE A 77 7.49 6.91 1.45
C PHE A 77 8.74 7.76 1.74
N PHE A 78 9.77 7.19 2.35
CA PHE A 78 10.96 7.94 2.78
C PHE A 78 12.26 7.15 2.80
N PRO A 79 12.35 5.97 3.46
CA PRO A 79 13.64 5.31 3.66
C PRO A 79 14.34 4.94 2.34
N GLU A 80 13.59 4.42 1.38
CA GLU A 80 14.10 3.95 0.09
C GLU A 80 14.72 5.11 -0.74
N PRO A 81 14.01 6.22 -1.03
CA PRO A 81 14.60 7.33 -1.78
C PRO A 81 15.74 8.00 -1.02
N TYR A 82 15.65 8.09 0.32
CA TYR A 82 16.69 8.67 1.15
C TYR A 82 18.00 7.87 1.09
N VAL A 83 17.94 6.55 1.28
CA VAL A 83 19.13 5.67 1.33
C VAL A 83 19.71 5.43 -0.06
N MET A 84 18.87 5.15 -1.06
CA MET A 84 19.35 4.71 -2.37
C MET A 84 19.79 5.86 -3.27
N THR A 85 19.09 6.99 -3.21
CA THR A 85 19.23 8.06 -4.22
C THR A 85 19.42 9.44 -3.63
N ARG A 86 19.18 9.61 -2.33
CA ARG A 86 19.12 10.91 -1.65
C ARG A 86 18.18 11.88 -2.39
N GLY A 87 17.06 11.40 -2.90
CA GLY A 87 16.08 12.18 -3.67
C GLY A 87 16.45 12.43 -5.14
N GLY A 88 17.64 12.04 -5.58
CA GLY A 88 18.13 12.29 -6.93
C GLY A 88 17.79 11.20 -7.97
N PRO A 89 18.25 11.40 -9.21
CA PRO A 89 18.85 12.63 -9.76
C PRO A 89 17.79 13.72 -10.03
N VAL A 90 18.16 15.00 -9.89
CA VAL A 90 17.28 16.16 -10.16
C VAL A 90 15.93 16.07 -9.42
N ASN A 91 15.96 15.72 -8.14
CA ASN A 91 14.78 15.54 -7.29
C ASN A 91 13.76 14.50 -7.81
N SER A 92 14.14 13.63 -8.75
CA SER A 92 13.19 12.69 -9.38
C SER A 92 12.58 11.69 -8.41
N THR A 93 13.21 11.45 -7.27
CA THR A 93 12.76 10.48 -6.25
C THR A 93 12.48 11.18 -4.92
N LEU A 94 12.45 12.52 -4.90
CA LEU A 94 12.17 13.31 -3.72
C LEU A 94 10.71 13.12 -3.29
N SER A 95 10.51 12.44 -2.16
CA SER A 95 9.19 12.24 -1.59
C SER A 95 8.76 13.43 -0.71
N VAL A 96 7.46 13.53 -0.40
CA VAL A 96 6.91 14.58 0.48
C VAL A 96 7.52 14.51 1.88
N VAL A 97 7.67 13.30 2.43
CA VAL A 97 8.29 13.09 3.74
C VAL A 97 9.78 13.44 3.70
N MET A 98 10.46 13.17 2.58
CA MET A 98 11.85 13.58 2.42
C MET A 98 11.99 15.09 2.37
N LEU A 99 11.13 15.80 1.62
CA LEU A 99 11.09 17.25 1.60
C LEU A 99 10.87 17.83 3.01
N MET A 100 9.92 17.28 3.77
CA MET A 100 9.67 17.65 5.16
C MET A 100 10.93 17.47 6.03
N TYR A 101 11.62 16.34 5.88
CA TYR A 101 12.87 16.06 6.60
C TYR A 101 13.97 17.06 6.25
N GLU A 102 14.18 17.35 4.96
CA GLU A 102 15.20 18.31 4.54
C GLU A 102 14.92 19.71 5.08
N GLN A 103 13.67 20.16 5.00
CA GLN A 103 13.29 21.48 5.49
C GLN A 103 13.43 21.60 7.01
N GLY A 104 12.99 20.59 7.77
CA GLY A 104 13.03 20.64 9.24
C GLY A 104 14.43 20.43 9.82
N PHE A 105 15.19 19.47 9.30
CA PHE A 105 16.41 19.00 9.93
C PHE A 105 17.70 19.41 9.21
N LYS A 106 17.67 19.72 7.90
CA LYS A 106 18.84 20.23 7.19
C LYS A 106 18.85 21.76 7.13
N TRP A 107 17.70 22.34 6.78
CA TRP A 107 17.54 23.79 6.58
C TRP A 107 16.99 24.54 7.80
N TRP A 108 16.65 23.82 8.88
CA TRP A 108 16.10 24.39 10.13
C TRP A 108 14.80 25.20 9.95
N ASN A 109 14.09 25.00 8.85
CA ASN A 109 12.80 25.60 8.56
C ASN A 109 11.67 24.76 9.16
N MET A 110 11.59 24.75 10.50
CA MET A 110 10.66 23.91 11.25
C MET A 110 9.19 24.28 10.98
N GLY A 111 8.91 25.57 10.78
CA GLY A 111 7.56 26.04 10.44
C GLY A 111 7.07 25.49 9.10
N TYR A 112 7.92 25.52 8.08
CA TYR A 112 7.58 24.94 6.77
C TYR A 112 7.46 23.42 6.83
N ALA A 113 8.37 22.74 7.53
CA ALA A 113 8.29 21.29 7.72
C ALA A 113 6.98 20.87 8.42
N ALA A 114 6.58 21.60 9.47
CA ALA A 114 5.32 21.36 10.15
C ALA A 114 4.11 21.57 9.23
N ALA A 115 4.10 22.62 8.40
CA ALA A 115 3.03 22.86 7.43
C ALA A 115 2.91 21.69 6.42
N VAL A 116 4.04 21.22 5.87
CA VAL A 116 4.06 20.05 4.98
C VAL A 116 3.52 18.80 5.67
N ALA A 117 3.89 18.57 6.94
CA ALA A 117 3.40 17.45 7.72
C ALA A 117 1.86 17.47 7.90
N PHE A 118 1.30 18.63 8.24
CA PHE A 118 -0.15 18.80 8.40
C PHE A 118 -0.91 18.60 7.08
N ILE A 119 -0.38 19.13 5.97
CA ILE A 119 -0.98 18.93 4.64
C ILE A 119 -0.97 17.44 4.29
N LEU A 120 0.17 16.76 4.46
CA LEU A 120 0.27 15.31 4.20
C LEU A 120 -0.71 14.51 5.06
N PHE A 121 -0.84 14.86 6.34
CA PHE A 121 -1.82 14.23 7.25
C PHE A 121 -3.25 14.38 6.72
N LEU A 122 -3.66 15.57 6.29
CA LEU A 122 -5.00 15.79 5.73
C LEU A 122 -5.24 14.96 4.47
N PHE A 123 -4.23 14.85 3.59
CA PHE A 123 -4.32 13.99 2.40
C PHE A 123 -4.49 12.51 2.77
N ILE A 124 -3.69 12.02 3.72
CA ILE A 124 -3.78 10.63 4.20
C ILE A 124 -5.16 10.37 4.84
N ALA A 125 -5.63 11.29 5.69
CA ALA A 125 -6.95 11.17 6.33
C ALA A 125 -8.08 11.16 5.29
N ALA A 126 -8.04 12.07 4.30
CA ALA A 126 -9.03 12.12 3.24
C ALA A 126 -9.03 10.82 2.40
N ALA A 127 -7.86 10.34 1.98
CA ALA A 127 -7.72 9.09 1.24
C ALA A 127 -8.26 7.89 2.03
N THR A 128 -7.93 7.83 3.33
CA THR A 128 -8.40 6.75 4.23
C THR A 128 -9.92 6.79 4.38
N ILE A 129 -10.53 7.97 4.56
CA ILE A 129 -11.99 8.11 4.64
C ILE A 129 -12.67 7.65 3.34
N VAL A 130 -12.13 8.01 2.19
CA VAL A 130 -12.66 7.59 0.88
C VAL A 130 -12.61 6.06 0.75
N GLN A 131 -11.48 5.44 1.10
CA GLN A 131 -11.32 3.99 1.04
C GLN A 131 -12.28 3.26 2.00
N LEU A 132 -12.46 3.76 3.22
CA LEU A 132 -13.41 3.20 4.19
C LEU A 132 -14.87 3.34 3.74
N LYS A 133 -15.24 4.46 3.10
CA LYS A 133 -16.59 4.65 2.54
C LYS A 133 -16.84 3.69 1.38
N ALA A 134 -15.88 3.50 0.48
CA ALA A 134 -15.97 2.55 -0.62
C ALA A 134 -16.18 1.11 -0.12
N GLN A 135 -15.50 0.73 0.96
CA GLN A 135 -15.67 -0.58 1.60
C GLN A 135 -17.09 -0.80 2.12
N ARG A 136 -17.66 0.21 2.80
CA ARG A 136 -19.02 0.13 3.36
C ARG A 136 -20.10 0.02 2.30
N SER A 137 -19.89 0.59 1.11
CA SER A 137 -20.83 0.49 -0.01
C SER A 137 -20.82 -0.88 -0.70
N THR A 138 -19.80 -1.72 -0.46
CA THR A 138 -19.67 -3.05 -1.06
C THR A 138 -20.21 -4.16 -0.15
N ARG A 139 -20.55 -3.83 1.10
CA ARG A 139 -21.27 -4.71 2.04
C ARG A 139 -22.76 -4.43 1.96
#